data_AF-A0A832MP88-F1
#
_entry.id   AF-A0A832MP88-F1
#
_cell.length_a   1.000
_cell.length_b   1.000
_cell.length_c   1.000
_cell.angle_alpha   90.00
_cell.angle_beta   90.00
_cell.angle_gamma   90.00
#
_symmetry.space_group_name_H-M   'P 1'
#
loop_
_entity.id
_entity.type
_entity.pdbx_description
1 polymer ?
#
loop_
_entity_poly.entity_id
_entity_poly.type
_entity_poly.pdbx_seq_one_letter_code
_entity_poly.pdbx_strand_id
1 'polypeptide(L)'
;MSTLSQAINFNQIGNAIPSLKPPFKPGPSSNVGQIISLILPYLFVIAGLLLLFFLIYGGFHMMIAANDEKGLAEAKKKITYALVGFLLLFVSYWLVQILEYILGISIF
;
A
#
# COMPACT_ATOMS: atom_id res chain seq x y z
N MET A 1 -28.78 41.20 23.29
CA MET A 1 -28.44 39.78 23.56
C MET A 1 -28.01 39.13 22.24
N SER A 2 -26.73 39.23 21.87
CA SER A 2 -26.20 38.55 20.67
C SER A 2 -24.73 38.13 20.80
N THR A 3 -24.15 38.21 22.01
CA THR A 3 -22.71 38.00 22.22
C THR A 3 -22.35 36.62 22.77
N LEU A 4 -23.30 35.70 22.94
CA LEU A 4 -23.03 34.37 23.50
C LEU A 4 -23.07 33.22 22.48
N SER A 5 -23.51 33.45 21.24
CA SER A 5 -23.54 32.43 20.18
C SER A 5 -22.25 32.34 19.36
N GLN A 6 -21.26 33.21 19.62
CA GLN A 6 -20.01 33.27 18.84
C GLN A 6 -18.81 32.58 19.54
N ALA A 7 -18.99 32.10 20.77
CA ALA A 7 -17.90 31.58 21.60
C ALA A 7 -17.74 30.04 21.57
N ILE A 8 -18.70 29.29 21.01
CA ILE A 8 -18.55 27.84 20.79
C ILE A 8 -18.65 27.57 19.29
N ASN A 9 -17.65 28.02 18.56
CA ASN A 9 -17.43 27.60 17.18
C ASN A 9 -16.65 26.28 17.22
N PHE A 10 -17.35 25.16 17.08
CA PHE A 10 -16.75 23.81 17.11
C PHE A 10 -15.58 23.64 16.13
N ASN A 11 -15.54 24.44 15.05
CA ASN A 11 -14.44 24.44 14.08
C ASN A 11 -13.16 25.10 14.62
N GLN A 12 -13.25 25.99 15.61
CA GLN A 12 -12.08 26.56 16.29
C GLN A 12 -11.53 25.63 17.37
N ILE A 13 -12.41 24.90 18.05
CA ILE A 13 -12.03 23.93 19.10
C ILE A 13 -11.29 22.73 18.49
N GLY A 14 -11.70 22.28 17.30
CA GLY A 14 -11.02 21.19 16.58
C GLY A 14 -9.61 21.51 16.07
N ASN A 15 -9.28 22.79 15.87
CA ASN A 15 -7.93 23.23 15.48
C ASN A 15 -7.03 23.55 16.69
N ALA A 16 -7.63 23.78 17.87
CA ALA A 16 -6.91 24.08 19.11
C ALA A 16 -6.43 22.82 19.86
N ILE A 17 -6.82 21.62 19.41
CA ILE A 17 -6.41 20.33 19.98
C ILE A 17 -5.65 19.54 18.90
N PRO A 18 -4.31 19.67 18.82
CA PRO A 18 -3.46 18.98 17.83
C PRO A 18 -3.55 17.44 17.89
N SER A 19 -4.02 16.91 19.03
CA SER A 19 -4.15 15.48 19.33
C SER A 19 -5.36 14.82 18.66
N LEU A 20 -6.26 15.60 18.07
CA LEU A 20 -7.35 15.12 17.22
C LEU A 20 -7.03 15.46 15.76
N LYS A 21 -5.85 15.07 15.26
CA LYS A 21 -5.64 14.96 13.82
C LYS A 21 -6.33 13.66 13.40
N PRO A 22 -7.58 13.67 12.88
CA PRO A 22 -8.15 12.46 12.33
C PRO A 22 -7.17 11.95 11.27
N PRO A 23 -6.91 10.63 11.20
CA PRO A 23 -6.09 10.05 10.12
C PRO A 23 -6.68 10.37 8.74
N PHE A 24 -7.92 10.83 8.71
CA PHE A 24 -8.63 11.31 7.54
C PHE A 24 -8.79 12.84 7.59
N LYS A 25 -7.92 13.57 6.86
CA LYS A 25 -8.18 14.96 6.48
C LYS A 25 -8.48 15.01 4.97
N PRO A 26 -9.75 14.91 4.55
CA PRO A 26 -10.09 15.11 3.15
C PRO A 26 -9.83 16.59 2.84
N GLY A 27 -8.89 16.86 1.92
CA GLY A 27 -8.69 18.20 1.40
C GLY A 27 -9.93 18.67 0.63
N PRO A 28 -10.10 19.98 0.38
CA PRO A 28 -11.27 20.55 -0.32
C PRO A 28 -11.45 20.09 -1.78
N SER A 29 -10.59 19.20 -2.28
CA SER A 29 -10.67 18.61 -3.62
C SER A 29 -10.21 17.17 -3.51
N SER A 30 -11.15 16.23 -3.57
CA SER A 30 -10.91 14.78 -3.58
C SER A 30 -10.14 14.37 -4.85
N ASN A 31 -8.85 14.71 -4.92
CA ASN A 31 -7.99 14.25 -5.99
C ASN A 31 -7.78 12.74 -5.85
N VAL A 32 -7.94 12.01 -6.95
CA VAL A 32 -7.73 10.55 -7.04
C VAL A 32 -6.39 10.14 -6.40
N GLY A 33 -5.35 10.98 -6.53
CA GLY A 33 -4.05 10.76 -5.92
C GLY A 33 -4.06 10.64 -4.39
N GLN A 34 -4.87 11.43 -3.66
CA GLN A 34 -4.94 11.33 -2.19
C GLN A 34 -5.59 10.02 -1.73
N ILE A 35 -6.61 9.53 -2.45
CA ILE A 35 -7.28 8.26 -2.12
C ILE A 35 -6.31 7.09 -2.36
N ILE A 36 -5.57 7.12 -3.48
CA ILE A 36 -4.56 6.12 -3.79
C ILE A 36 -3.46 6.12 -2.71
N SER A 37 -2.98 7.30 -2.32
CA SER A 37 -1.92 7.46 -1.30
C SER A 37 -2.26 6.80 0.03
N LEU A 38 -3.54 6.85 0.41
CA LEU A 38 -4.02 6.26 1.67
C LEU A 38 -4.01 4.73 1.63
N ILE A 39 -4.36 4.13 0.49
CA ILE A 39 -4.56 2.68 0.36
C ILE A 39 -3.28 1.94 -0.02
N LEU A 40 -2.37 2.63 -0.72
CA LEU A 40 -1.10 2.10 -1.21
C LEU A 40 -0.23 1.43 -0.13
N PRO A 41 0.04 2.05 1.05
CA PRO A 41 0.89 1.42 2.06
C PRO A 41 0.30 0.12 2.59
N TYR A 42 -1.03 0.04 2.75
CA TYR A 42 -1.70 -1.22 3.12
C TYR A 42 -1.53 -2.29 2.04
N LEU A 43 -1.65 -1.91 0.78
CA LEU A 43 -1.46 -2.82 -0.34
C LEU A 43 -0.02 -3.36 -0.40
N PHE A 44 0.98 -2.51 -0.18
CA PHE A 44 2.39 -2.92 -0.12
C PHE A 44 2.68 -3.91 1.02
N VAL A 45 2.09 -3.69 2.21
CA VAL A 45 2.24 -4.63 3.34
C VAL A 45 1.63 -5.99 3.01
N ILE A 46 0.41 -6.00 2.47
CA ILE A 46 -0.28 -7.25 2.08
C ILE A 46 0.51 -7.95 0.97
N ALA A 47 0.98 -7.20 -0.03
CA ALA A 47 1.74 -7.76 -1.13
C ALA A 47 3.09 -8.34 -0.68
N GLY A 48 3.82 -7.66 0.21
CA GLY A 48 5.05 -8.18 0.80
C GLY A 48 4.82 -9.46 1.61
N LEU A 49 3.73 -9.53 2.37
CA LEU A 49 3.36 -10.72 3.14
C LEU A 49 3.00 -11.90 2.23
N LEU A 50 2.18 -11.66 1.20
CA LEU A 50 1.84 -12.68 0.20
C LEU A 50 3.07 -13.18 -0.54
N LEU A 51 3.99 -12.27 -0.88
CA LEU A 51 5.23 -12.60 -1.54
C LEU A 51 6.10 -13.54 -0.70
N LEU A 52 6.26 -13.23 0.59
CA LEU A 52 6.99 -14.09 1.53
C LEU A 52 6.37 -15.50 1.57
N PHE A 53 5.04 -15.58 1.65
CA PHE A 53 4.31 -16.84 1.70
C PHE A 53 4.51 -17.66 0.42
N PHE A 54 4.43 -17.01 -0.75
CA PHE A 54 4.68 -17.63 -2.05
C PHE A 54 6.12 -18.12 -2.20
N LEU A 55 7.10 -17.38 -1.68
CA LEU A 55 8.51 -17.77 -1.72
C LEU A 55 8.73 -19.06 -0.91
N ILE A 56 8.20 -19.12 0.32
CA ILE A 56 8.30 -20.29 1.20
C ILE A 56 7.59 -21.48 0.55
N TYR A 57 6.32 -21.31 0.14
CA TYR A 57 5.54 -22.38 -0.46
C TYR A 57 6.16 -22.89 -1.78
N GLY A 58 6.60 -21.98 -2.65
CA GLY A 58 7.27 -22.32 -3.91
C GLY A 58 8.60 -23.02 -3.71
N GLY A 59 9.40 -22.58 -2.75
CA GLY A 59 10.69 -23.20 -2.40
C GLY A 59 10.50 -24.62 -1.85
N PHE A 60 9.60 -24.81 -0.89
CA PHE A 60 9.29 -26.14 -0.35
C PHE A 60 8.71 -27.08 -1.42
N HIS A 61 7.85 -26.56 -2.28
CA HIS A 61 7.26 -27.34 -3.37
C HIS A 61 8.32 -27.80 -4.38
N MET A 62 9.35 -26.99 -4.67
CA MET A 62 10.48 -27.39 -5.50
C MET A 62 11.30 -28.52 -4.87
N MET A 63 11.51 -28.49 -3.55
CA MET A 63 12.20 -29.58 -2.85
C MET A 63 11.41 -30.90 -2.89
N ILE A 64 10.09 -30.85 -2.68
CA ILE A 64 9.25 -32.06 -2.66
C ILE A 64 9.09 -32.66 -4.06
N ALA A 65 8.96 -31.81 -5.08
CA ALA A 65 8.74 -32.25 -6.45
C ALA A 65 10.02 -32.69 -7.18
N ALA A 66 11.16 -32.74 -6.50
CA ALA A 66 12.45 -33.08 -7.10
C ALA A 66 12.53 -34.52 -7.66
N ASN A 67 11.61 -35.42 -7.25
CA ASN A 67 11.62 -36.84 -7.63
C ASN A 67 10.71 -37.19 -8.83
N ASP A 68 10.02 -36.21 -9.43
CA ASP A 68 9.17 -36.39 -10.62
C ASP A 68 9.38 -35.23 -11.60
N GLU A 69 9.70 -35.54 -12.87
CA GLU A 69 9.94 -34.52 -13.91
C GLU A 69 8.73 -33.60 -14.12
N LYS A 70 7.49 -34.12 -13.97
CA LYS A 70 6.29 -33.30 -14.11
C LYS A 70 6.15 -32.32 -12.96
N GLY A 71 6.30 -32.79 -11.73
CA GLY A 71 6.31 -31.95 -10.54
C GLY A 71 7.42 -30.89 -10.59
N LEU A 72 8.61 -31.24 -11.09
CA LEU A 72 9.72 -30.31 -11.22
C LEU A 72 9.43 -29.20 -12.24
N ALA A 73 8.80 -29.54 -13.38
CA ALA A 73 8.40 -28.55 -14.38
C ALA A 73 7.36 -27.55 -13.82
N GLU A 74 6.40 -28.03 -13.03
CA GLU A 74 5.43 -27.17 -12.34
C GLU A 74 6.08 -26.32 -11.25
N ALA A 75 6.99 -26.88 -10.46
CA ALA A 75 7.71 -26.15 -9.42
C ALA A 75 8.57 -25.03 -10.01
N LYS A 76 9.24 -25.27 -11.14
CA LYS A 76 9.97 -24.22 -11.86
C LYS A 76 9.05 -23.08 -12.29
N LYS A 77 7.87 -23.38 -12.85
CA LYS A 77 6.87 -22.35 -13.19
C LYS A 77 6.44 -21.55 -11.96
N LYS A 78 6.16 -22.22 -10.84
CA LYS A 78 5.79 -21.55 -9.58
C LYS A 78 6.88 -20.60 -9.08
N ILE A 79 8.15 -21.02 -9.10
CA ILE A 79 9.27 -20.12 -8.74
C ILE A 79 9.37 -18.94 -9.70
N THR A 80 9.23 -19.16 -11.01
CA THR A 80 9.23 -18.05 -11.98
C THR A 80 8.13 -17.04 -11.68
N TYR A 81 6.92 -17.49 -11.37
CA TYR A 81 5.83 -16.58 -10.98
C TYR A 81 6.13 -15.83 -9.68
N ALA A 82 6.71 -16.49 -8.67
CA ALA A 82 7.13 -15.83 -7.44
C ALA A 82 8.19 -14.74 -7.70
N LEU A 83 9.18 -15.03 -8.56
CA LEU A 83 10.20 -14.07 -8.96
C LEU A 83 9.64 -12.90 -9.77
N VAL A 84 8.68 -13.16 -10.67
CA VAL A 84 8.00 -12.10 -11.42
C VAL A 84 7.20 -11.20 -10.47
N GLY A 85 6.49 -11.78 -9.49
CA GLY A 85 5.80 -11.01 -8.46
C GLY A 85 6.76 -10.15 -7.62
N PHE A 86 7.92 -10.68 -7.27
CA PHE A 86 8.98 -9.93 -6.59
C PHE A 86 9.46 -8.74 -7.42
N LEU A 87 9.77 -8.99 -8.69
CA LEU A 87 10.19 -7.94 -9.60
C LEU A 87 9.09 -6.88 -9.80
N LEU A 88 7.83 -7.30 -9.86
CA LEU A 88 6.69 -6.39 -9.97
C LEU A 88 6.59 -5.44 -8.77
N LEU A 89 6.78 -5.94 -7.54
CA LEU A 89 6.80 -5.07 -6.35
C LEU A 89 7.98 -4.11 -6.37
N PHE A 90 9.15 -4.59 -6.82
CA PHE A 90 10.32 -3.75 -6.97
C PHE A 90 10.07 -2.60 -7.95
N VAL A 91 9.53 -2.90 -9.15
CA VAL A 91 9.18 -1.90 -10.16
C VAL A 91 8.05 -0.98 -9.69
N SER A 92 7.10 -1.51 -8.93
CA SER A 92 5.98 -0.72 -8.40
C SER A 92 6.44 0.45 -7.54
N TYR A 93 7.53 0.31 -6.78
CA TYR A 93 8.08 1.42 -6.00
C TYR A 93 8.49 2.58 -6.90
N TRP A 94 9.26 2.29 -7.96
CA TRP A 94 9.68 3.30 -8.94
C TRP A 94 8.50 3.94 -9.66
N LEU A 95 7.47 3.15 -9.98
CA LEU A 95 6.26 3.66 -10.61
C LEU A 95 5.57 4.71 -9.74
N VAL A 96 5.48 4.46 -8.43
CA VAL A 96 4.86 5.41 -7.49
C VAL A 96 5.67 6.69 -7.40
N GLN A 97 6.99 6.59 -7.38
CA GLN A 97 7.89 7.75 -7.33
C GLN A 97 7.75 8.66 -8.56
N ILE A 98 7.53 8.06 -9.74
CA ILE A 98 7.23 8.82 -10.96
C ILE A 98 5.84 9.47 -10.87
N LEU A 99 4.85 8.77 -10.33
CA LEU A 99 3.51 9.31 -10.13
C LEU A 99 3.52 10.49 -9.14
N GLU A 100 4.30 10.42 -8.07
CA GLU A 100 4.50 11.53 -7.12
C GLU A 100 5.03 12.79 -7.82
N TYR A 101 6.06 12.62 -8.67
CA TYR A 101 6.66 13.71 -9.42
C TYR A 101 5.68 14.37 -10.39
N ILE A 102 4.86 13.58 -11.08
CA ILE A 102 3.89 14.09 -12.08
C ILE A 102 2.67 14.72 -11.40
N LEU A 103 2.18 14.12 -10.30
CA LEU A 103 0.96 14.56 -9.61
C LEU A 103 1.23 15.66 -8.58
N GLY A 104 2.49 15.88 -8.20
CA GLY A 104 2.87 16.86 -7.18
C GLY A 104 2.37 16.50 -5.77
N ILE A 105 2.10 15.22 -5.53
CA ILE A 105 1.60 14.69 -4.25
C ILE A 105 2.73 13.86 -3.63
N SER A 106 3.13 14.17 -2.40
CA SER A 106 4.04 13.31 -1.61
C SER A 106 3.21 12.18 -1.02
N ILE A 107 3.36 10.97 -1.55
CA ILE A 107 2.74 9.75 -1.04
C ILE A 107 3.62 9.15 0.06
N PHE A 108 4.93 9.34 -0.07
CA PHE A 108 5.98 9.06 0.91
C PHE A 108 6.65 10.33 1.43
#